data_AF-A0A516G8K8-F1
#
_entry.id   AF-A0A516G8K8-F1
#
_cell.length_a   1.000
_cell.length_b   1.000
_cell.length_c   1.000
_cell.angle_alpha   90.00
_cell.angle_beta   90.00
_cell.angle_gamma   90.00
#
_symmetry.space_group_name_H-M   'P 1'
#
loop_
_entity.id
_entity.type
_entity.pdbx_description
1 polymer ?
#
loop_
_entity_poly.entity_id
_entity_poly.type
_entity_poly.pdbx_seq_one_letter_code
_entity_poly.pdbx_strand_id
1 'polypeptide(L)'
;MKSTNTTRRSLSLVSAAAVAALVLTACGGEEEPAEETSAEETVDEQVDEVEETTDDAEETEATADDQTETEAPADDDTETEAPVGDAAQETADPATTGEAGDFETAAPGTEVAFGETAVLHAQEREEGEEYYAFGYIESSVTEIVAGDASFFDQFDDTEEYEGMTPYFIMSEHTVLYAEGDEGATNVEPGFEGILDDGSPAQGLIVISTGISECPNDYFEDFVTGATSTTCDVALAPEGQEVTGAAWTGVREIDGGWDENPYLEAPVIWQ
;
A
#
# COMPACT_ATOMS: atom_id res chain seq x y z
N MET A 1 -5.77 -33.82 -33.35
CA MET A 1 -4.88 -32.71 -33.73
C MET A 1 -3.47 -33.03 -33.27
N LYS A 2 -2.44 -32.65 -34.05
CA LYS A 2 -1.02 -32.90 -33.75
C LYS A 2 -0.51 -31.86 -32.76
N SER A 3 0.03 -32.33 -31.63
CA SER A 3 0.79 -31.56 -30.66
C SER A 3 2.25 -31.44 -31.13
N THR A 4 2.85 -30.26 -30.98
CA THR A 4 4.29 -30.05 -31.15
C THR A 4 4.82 -29.15 -30.03
N ASN A 5 5.39 -29.80 -29.02
CA ASN A 5 6.29 -29.21 -28.03
C ASN A 5 7.54 -28.66 -28.73
N THR A 6 7.94 -27.42 -28.40
CA THR A 6 9.25 -26.88 -28.76
C THR A 6 10.06 -26.62 -27.50
N THR A 7 10.88 -27.60 -27.13
CA THR A 7 11.97 -27.46 -26.17
C THR A 7 13.20 -26.95 -26.92
N ARG A 8 13.86 -25.89 -26.44
CA ARG A 8 15.26 -25.59 -26.81
C ARG A 8 16.11 -25.38 -25.57
N ARG A 9 17.01 -26.36 -25.37
CA ARG A 9 18.14 -26.36 -24.45
C ARG A 9 19.26 -25.46 -24.98
N SER A 10 19.75 -24.60 -24.08
CA SER A 10 21.14 -24.25 -23.74
C SER A 10 22.30 -24.61 -24.68
N LEU A 11 23.26 -23.67 -24.81
CA LEU A 11 24.70 -23.93 -24.76
C LEU A 11 25.51 -22.63 -24.52
N SER A 12 26.39 -22.74 -23.53
CA SER A 12 27.35 -21.77 -22.98
C SER A 12 28.49 -21.39 -23.95
N LEU A 13 29.27 -20.32 -23.63
CA LEU A 13 30.74 -20.37 -23.40
C LEU A 13 31.46 -18.98 -23.42
N VAL A 14 32.33 -18.79 -22.41
CA VAL A 14 33.71 -18.19 -22.44
C VAL A 14 33.84 -16.65 -22.44
N SER A 15 34.07 -16.02 -21.29
CA SER A 15 35.38 -15.69 -20.63
C SER A 15 36.17 -14.53 -21.25
N ALA A 16 36.46 -13.50 -20.43
CA ALA A 16 37.74 -12.80 -20.43
C ALA A 16 38.02 -12.23 -19.03
N ALA A 17 39.18 -12.59 -18.50
CA ALA A 17 39.66 -12.24 -17.17
C ALA A 17 40.31 -10.84 -17.16
N ALA A 18 40.13 -10.10 -16.06
CA ALA A 18 41.03 -9.02 -15.67
C ALA A 18 41.56 -9.29 -14.26
N VAL A 19 42.84 -9.63 -14.22
CA VAL A 19 43.63 -9.80 -13.00
C VAL A 19 44.05 -8.41 -12.51
N ALA A 20 43.63 -8.03 -11.29
CA ALA A 20 44.27 -6.97 -10.54
C ALA A 20 44.68 -7.51 -9.16
N ALA A 21 45.98 -7.69 -8.99
CA ALA A 21 46.60 -8.10 -7.75
C ALA A 21 46.93 -6.88 -6.88
N LEU A 22 46.45 -6.86 -5.63
CA LEU A 22 47.05 -6.08 -4.54
C LEU A 22 47.00 -6.86 -3.20
N VAL A 23 48.16 -7.47 -2.94
CA VAL A 23 48.88 -7.79 -1.68
C VAL A 23 48.23 -7.48 -0.30
N LEU A 24 47.87 -8.57 0.41
CA LEU A 24 48.19 -9.00 1.79
C LEU A 24 48.59 -8.00 2.92
N THR A 25 47.81 -8.03 4.01
CA THR A 25 48.26 -8.20 5.42
C THR A 25 47.11 -8.86 6.23
N ALA A 26 47.13 -10.16 6.52
CA ALA A 26 47.76 -10.81 7.68
C ALA A 26 47.03 -10.56 9.03
N CYS A 27 46.12 -11.48 9.41
CA CYS A 27 45.89 -12.11 10.74
C CYS A 27 44.57 -12.91 10.60
N GLY A 28 44.49 -14.24 10.62
CA GLY A 28 45.16 -15.19 11.50
C GLY A 28 44.17 -15.61 12.59
N GLY A 29 43.31 -16.59 12.29
CA GLY A 29 42.27 -17.10 13.18
C GLY A 29 41.48 -18.23 12.53
N GLU A 30 42.12 -19.40 12.45
CA GLU A 30 41.58 -20.68 11.99
C GLU A 30 41.05 -21.41 13.24
N GLU A 31 39.73 -21.54 13.35
CA GLU A 31 39.09 -22.39 14.37
C GLU A 31 38.11 -23.34 13.68
N GLU A 32 38.33 -24.63 13.92
CA GLU A 32 37.59 -25.77 13.42
C GLU A 32 36.12 -25.76 13.88
N PRO A 33 35.20 -26.42 13.13
CA PRO A 33 33.81 -26.55 13.53
C PRO A 33 33.69 -27.53 14.72
N ALA A 34 33.26 -27.01 15.86
CA ALA A 34 32.77 -27.84 16.96
C ALA A 34 31.37 -28.36 16.60
N GLU A 35 31.28 -29.66 16.33
CA GLU A 35 30.05 -30.41 16.54
C GLU A 35 29.76 -30.46 18.04
N GLU A 36 28.69 -29.81 18.49
CA GLU A 36 28.04 -30.14 19.77
C GLU A 36 26.52 -30.19 19.62
N THR A 37 26.02 -31.40 19.80
CA THR A 37 24.70 -31.80 20.28
C THR A 37 24.21 -30.98 21.48
N SER A 38 22.94 -30.54 21.44
CA SER A 38 22.04 -30.41 22.62
C SER A 38 20.68 -29.96 22.10
N ALA A 39 19.65 -30.80 22.11
CA ALA A 39 18.81 -31.17 23.26
C ALA A 39 17.42 -30.60 22.99
N GLU A 40 16.50 -31.50 22.65
CA GLU A 40 15.05 -31.28 22.67
C GLU A 40 14.65 -30.85 24.09
N GLU A 41 14.18 -29.61 24.24
CA GLU A 41 13.35 -29.23 25.39
C GLU A 41 11.90 -29.17 24.92
N THR A 42 11.18 -30.23 25.26
CA THR A 42 9.73 -30.26 25.43
C THR A 42 9.34 -29.21 26.48
N VAL A 43 8.70 -28.13 26.05
CA VAL A 43 8.04 -27.18 26.95
C VAL A 43 6.62 -27.67 27.18
N ASP A 44 6.38 -28.09 28.42
CA ASP A 44 5.12 -28.52 28.99
C ASP A 44 4.01 -27.47 28.83
N GLU A 45 2.87 -27.99 28.38
CA GLU A 45 1.53 -27.44 28.41
C GLU A 45 1.17 -27.02 29.85
N GLN A 46 1.01 -25.72 30.11
CA GLN A 46 0.42 -25.23 31.35
C GLN A 46 -0.89 -24.51 31.02
N VAL A 47 -1.97 -25.24 31.24
CA VAL A 47 -3.36 -24.79 31.18
C VAL A 47 -3.62 -24.03 32.46
N ASP A 48 -3.65 -22.70 32.39
CA ASP A 48 -4.18 -21.87 33.47
C ASP A 48 -5.69 -21.71 33.29
N GLU A 49 -6.40 -22.40 34.18
CA GLU A 49 -7.81 -22.34 34.47
C GLU A 49 -8.11 -20.97 35.13
N VAL A 50 -8.60 -20.01 34.36
CA VAL A 50 -9.05 -18.71 34.89
C VAL A 50 -10.54 -18.76 35.17
N GLU A 51 -10.85 -18.52 36.43
CA GLU A 51 -12.16 -18.59 37.07
C GLU A 51 -13.19 -17.63 36.47
N GLU A 52 -14.41 -18.14 36.33
CA GLU A 52 -15.62 -17.33 36.11
C GLU A 52 -15.89 -16.46 37.34
N THR A 53 -15.89 -15.14 37.17
CA THR A 53 -16.49 -14.21 38.12
C THR A 53 -17.62 -13.42 37.48
N THR A 54 -18.79 -13.62 38.08
CA THR A 54 -20.10 -12.98 37.97
C THR A 54 -20.10 -11.47 38.25
N ASP A 55 -21.02 -10.74 37.61
CA ASP A 55 -21.79 -9.54 38.05
C ASP A 55 -22.53 -9.05 36.79
N ASP A 56 -23.85 -9.09 36.55
CA ASP A 56 -25.08 -8.81 37.32
C ASP A 56 -25.16 -7.40 37.91
N ALA A 57 -25.43 -6.39 37.06
CA ALA A 57 -26.05 -5.13 37.51
C ALA A 57 -26.68 -4.30 36.36
N GLU A 58 -28.01 -4.25 36.38
CA GLU A 58 -28.88 -3.09 36.16
C GLU A 58 -28.75 -2.24 34.87
N GLU A 59 -29.56 -2.61 33.87
CA GLU A 59 -29.98 -1.70 32.81
C GLU A 59 -31.13 -0.80 33.30
N THR A 60 -30.85 0.49 33.47
CA THR A 60 -31.82 1.52 33.88
C THR A 60 -32.42 2.18 32.64
N GLU A 61 -33.72 1.99 32.44
CA GLU A 61 -34.55 2.82 31.54
C GLU A 61 -34.77 4.21 32.15
N ALA A 62 -34.56 5.29 31.39
CA ALA A 62 -35.29 6.56 31.57
C ALA A 62 -35.08 7.60 30.45
N THR A 63 -36.20 7.94 29.78
CA THR A 63 -36.65 9.29 29.30
C THR A 63 -35.79 10.08 28.29
N ALA A 64 -36.26 10.38 27.07
CA ALA A 64 -37.40 11.20 26.63
C ALA A 64 -37.14 12.72 26.63
N ASP A 65 -37.32 13.29 25.43
CA ASP A 65 -37.60 14.68 25.04
C ASP A 65 -36.63 15.80 25.47
N ASP A 66 -35.96 16.42 24.48
CA ASP A 66 -35.95 17.88 24.39
C ASP A 66 -35.86 18.34 22.92
N GLN A 67 -36.96 18.95 22.46
CA GLN A 67 -37.06 19.67 21.21
C GLN A 67 -36.54 21.10 21.43
N THR A 68 -35.59 21.54 20.61
CA THR A 68 -35.32 22.97 20.45
C THR A 68 -35.37 23.34 18.96
N GLU A 69 -36.53 23.82 18.54
CA GLU A 69 -36.69 24.69 17.38
C GLU A 69 -35.82 25.94 17.59
N THR A 70 -34.96 26.27 16.63
CA THR A 70 -34.34 27.60 16.53
C THR A 70 -34.65 28.16 15.15
N GLU A 71 -35.33 29.31 15.16
CA GLU A 71 -35.79 30.06 13.99
C GLU A 71 -34.66 30.57 13.11
N ALA A 72 -34.93 30.58 11.81
CA ALA A 72 -34.15 31.26 10.79
C ALA A 72 -34.22 32.79 10.92
N PRO A 73 -33.16 33.50 10.49
CA PRO A 73 -33.31 34.78 9.83
C PRO A 73 -32.96 34.66 8.34
N ALA A 74 -33.79 35.34 7.55
CA ALA A 74 -33.71 35.44 6.11
C ALA A 74 -32.77 36.57 5.64
N ASP A 75 -32.32 36.40 4.39
CA ASP A 75 -31.95 37.40 3.39
C ASP A 75 -30.78 38.39 3.67
N ASP A 76 -29.68 38.20 2.94
CA ASP A 76 -29.02 39.31 2.23
C ASP A 76 -28.35 38.78 0.95
N ASP A 77 -29.10 38.87 -0.16
CA ASP A 77 -28.62 38.71 -1.52
C ASP A 77 -27.60 39.82 -1.85
N THR A 78 -26.33 39.45 -1.97
CA THR A 78 -25.33 40.26 -2.66
C THR A 78 -24.69 39.44 -3.78
N GLU A 79 -25.30 39.50 -4.97
CA GLU A 79 -24.68 39.06 -6.23
C GLU A 79 -23.39 39.85 -6.47
N THR A 80 -22.25 39.18 -6.28
CA THR A 80 -20.95 39.62 -6.81
C THR A 80 -20.59 38.70 -7.97
N GLU A 81 -20.77 39.19 -9.19
CA GLU A 81 -20.28 38.51 -10.39
C GLU A 81 -18.75 38.50 -10.39
N ALA A 82 -18.17 37.33 -10.15
CA ALA A 82 -16.77 37.02 -10.42
C ALA A 82 -16.64 36.31 -11.79
N PRO A 83 -15.55 36.53 -12.53
CA PRO A 83 -15.41 36.07 -13.90
C PRO A 83 -15.31 34.54 -13.96
N VAL A 84 -16.16 33.94 -14.79
CA VAL A 84 -16.09 32.55 -15.22
C VAL A 84 -14.77 32.36 -15.99
N GLY A 85 -13.75 31.89 -15.28
CA GLY A 85 -12.56 31.31 -15.87
C GLY A 85 -12.92 29.92 -16.35
N ASP A 86 -13.11 29.80 -17.66
CA ASP A 86 -13.22 28.55 -18.40
C ASP A 86 -11.88 27.79 -18.28
N ALA A 87 -11.69 27.11 -17.15
CA ALA A 87 -10.66 26.09 -17.01
C ALA A 87 -11.28 24.80 -17.55
N ALA A 88 -11.01 24.51 -18.81
CA ALA A 88 -11.30 23.23 -19.41
C ALA A 88 -10.62 22.15 -18.55
N GLN A 89 -11.42 21.40 -17.80
CA GLN A 89 -11.00 20.12 -17.25
C GLN A 89 -10.72 19.21 -18.45
N GLU A 90 -9.45 18.93 -18.70
CA GLU A 90 -9.03 17.86 -19.58
C GLU A 90 -9.53 16.57 -18.95
N THR A 91 -10.68 16.10 -19.43
CA THR A 91 -11.26 14.84 -19.00
C THR A 91 -10.38 13.77 -19.63
N ALA A 92 -9.63 13.05 -18.80
CA ALA A 92 -8.84 11.90 -19.24
C ALA A 92 -9.74 10.96 -20.06
N ASP A 93 -9.29 10.59 -21.26
CA ASP A 93 -9.98 9.61 -22.10
C ASP A 93 -10.09 8.29 -21.31
N PRO A 94 -11.21 7.53 -21.42
CA PRO A 94 -11.35 6.28 -20.70
C PRO A 94 -10.22 5.32 -21.06
N ALA A 95 -9.62 4.73 -20.02
CA ALA A 95 -8.53 3.77 -20.18
C ALA A 95 -8.90 2.67 -21.17
N THR A 96 -8.04 2.47 -22.18
CA THR A 96 -8.26 1.43 -23.20
C THR A 96 -7.80 0.09 -22.64
N THR A 97 -8.70 -0.89 -22.58
CA THR A 97 -8.37 -2.27 -22.20
C THR A 97 -7.57 -2.97 -23.31
N GLY A 98 -6.69 -3.91 -22.94
CA GLY A 98 -5.68 -4.50 -23.83
C GLY A 98 -5.24 -5.90 -23.41
N GLU A 99 -4.36 -6.53 -24.19
CA GLU A 99 -3.72 -7.81 -23.83
C GLU A 99 -2.52 -7.55 -22.90
N ALA A 100 -2.07 -8.56 -22.13
CA ALA A 100 -0.99 -8.41 -21.14
C ALA A 100 0.29 -7.71 -21.67
N GLY A 101 0.63 -7.90 -22.95
CA GLY A 101 1.82 -7.32 -23.55
C GLY A 101 1.68 -5.88 -24.06
N ASP A 102 0.49 -5.28 -23.91
CA ASP A 102 0.19 -3.96 -24.47
C ASP A 102 0.45 -2.81 -23.48
N PHE A 103 0.70 -3.11 -22.21
CA PHE A 103 0.88 -2.12 -21.15
C PHE A 103 2.35 -1.90 -20.82
N GLU A 104 2.77 -0.63 -20.82
CA GLU A 104 4.08 -0.20 -20.34
C GLU A 104 3.88 0.40 -18.95
N THR A 105 4.52 -0.18 -17.93
CA THR A 105 4.46 0.34 -16.56
C THR A 105 5.33 1.58 -16.42
N ALA A 106 4.99 2.42 -15.44
CA ALA A 106 5.82 3.55 -15.07
C ALA A 106 7.24 3.07 -14.74
N ALA A 107 8.23 3.72 -15.33
CA ALA A 107 9.62 3.39 -15.10
C ALA A 107 10.02 3.77 -13.66
N PRO A 108 11.00 3.07 -13.04
CA PRO A 108 11.57 3.50 -11.76
C PRO A 108 12.03 4.96 -11.81
N GLY A 109 11.69 5.74 -10.78
CA GLY A 109 12.01 7.16 -10.64
C GLY A 109 11.09 8.10 -11.43
N THR A 110 9.95 7.60 -11.91
CA THR A 110 8.93 8.44 -12.55
C THR A 110 8.28 9.35 -11.52
N GLU A 111 8.21 10.65 -11.82
CA GLU A 111 7.42 11.63 -11.06
C GLU A 111 6.09 11.88 -11.77
N VAL A 112 5.00 11.88 -11.00
CA VAL A 112 3.62 12.03 -11.44
C VAL A 112 2.99 13.14 -10.59
N ALA A 113 2.17 14.01 -11.17
CA ALA A 113 1.45 15.00 -10.37
C ALA A 113 0.25 14.35 -9.65
N PHE A 114 -0.17 14.90 -8.51
CA PHE A 114 -1.44 14.47 -7.89
C PHE A 114 -2.61 14.58 -8.87
N GLY A 115 -3.45 13.54 -8.90
CA GLY A 115 -4.57 13.39 -9.83
C GLY A 115 -4.19 12.95 -11.25
N GLU A 116 -2.90 12.88 -11.60
CA GLU A 116 -2.45 12.23 -12.83
C GLU A 116 -2.27 10.72 -12.62
N THR A 117 -2.52 9.95 -13.68
CA THR A 117 -2.45 8.49 -13.65
C THR A 117 -1.10 7.96 -14.09
N ALA A 118 -0.73 6.80 -13.55
CA ALA A 118 0.36 5.97 -14.03
C ALA A 118 -0.08 4.51 -14.08
N VAL A 119 0.46 3.75 -15.04
CA VAL A 119 0.23 2.31 -15.11
C VAL A 119 1.23 1.60 -14.22
N LEU A 120 0.72 0.89 -13.22
CA LEU A 120 1.47 0.05 -12.29
C LEU A 120 1.18 -1.42 -12.58
N HIS A 121 2.05 -2.30 -12.13
CA HIS A 121 1.74 -3.73 -12.08
C HIS A 121 1.39 -4.13 -10.65
N ALA A 122 0.58 -5.16 -10.53
CA ALA A 122 0.23 -5.76 -9.26
C ALA A 122 0.30 -7.29 -9.35
N GLN A 123 0.67 -7.92 -8.24
CA GLN A 123 0.62 -9.37 -8.10
C GLN A 123 0.25 -9.75 -6.68
N GLU A 124 -0.71 -10.66 -6.54
CA GLU A 124 -0.94 -11.44 -5.33
C GLU A 124 -0.43 -12.87 -5.60
N ARG A 125 0.51 -13.35 -4.77
CA ARG A 125 1.13 -14.70 -4.83
C ARG A 125 1.91 -14.99 -6.11
N GLU A 126 2.69 -16.06 -6.10
CA GLU A 126 3.47 -16.49 -7.29
C GLU A 126 2.61 -17.28 -8.29
N GLU A 127 2.99 -17.27 -9.58
CA GLU A 127 2.28 -18.03 -10.63
C GLU A 127 2.21 -19.53 -10.28
N GLY A 128 0.98 -20.04 -10.19
CA GLY A 128 0.71 -21.45 -9.85
C GLY A 128 0.43 -21.71 -8.37
N GLU A 129 0.48 -20.69 -7.51
CA GLU A 129 -0.03 -20.74 -6.15
C GLU A 129 -1.55 -20.54 -6.09
N GLU A 130 -2.16 -20.94 -4.97
CA GLU A 130 -3.58 -20.64 -4.69
C GLU A 130 -3.74 -19.13 -4.48
N TYR A 131 -4.82 -18.55 -5.04
CA TYR A 131 -5.08 -17.11 -5.04
C TYR A 131 -4.06 -16.27 -5.84
N TYR A 132 -3.34 -16.90 -6.78
CA TYR A 132 -2.53 -16.15 -7.74
C TYR A 132 -3.38 -15.15 -8.52
N ALA A 133 -3.00 -13.88 -8.50
CA ALA A 133 -3.53 -12.86 -9.38
C ALA A 133 -2.42 -11.93 -9.87
N PHE A 134 -2.52 -11.49 -11.12
CA PHE A 134 -1.59 -10.54 -11.71
C PHE A 134 -2.36 -9.56 -12.60
N GLY A 135 -1.96 -8.30 -12.60
CA GLY A 135 -2.57 -7.34 -13.51
C GLY A 135 -1.78 -6.05 -13.71
N TYR A 136 -2.25 -5.28 -14.67
CA TYR A 136 -1.84 -3.90 -14.90
C TYR A 136 -2.97 -3.00 -14.41
N ILE A 137 -2.63 -2.04 -13.57
CA ILE A 137 -3.57 -1.17 -12.87
C ILE A 137 -3.19 0.26 -13.18
N GLU A 138 -4.10 1.02 -13.76
CA GLU A 138 -3.98 2.47 -13.81
C GLU A 138 -4.30 3.02 -12.42
N SER A 139 -3.35 3.73 -11.82
CA SER A 139 -3.48 4.28 -10.49
C SER A 139 -3.19 5.78 -10.49
N SER A 140 -3.89 6.52 -9.62
CA SER A 140 -3.59 7.91 -9.30
C SER A 140 -3.71 8.15 -7.82
N VAL A 141 -2.73 8.84 -7.23
CA VAL A 141 -2.89 9.44 -5.90
C VAL A 141 -3.61 10.77 -6.09
N THR A 142 -4.83 10.89 -5.55
CA THR A 142 -5.70 12.03 -5.77
C THR A 142 -5.42 13.16 -4.79
N GLU A 143 -5.20 12.83 -3.52
CA GLU A 143 -4.86 13.78 -2.47
C GLU A 143 -4.17 13.12 -1.27
N ILE A 144 -3.49 13.95 -0.47
CA ILE A 144 -2.95 13.57 0.84
C ILE A 144 -3.54 14.55 1.87
N VAL A 145 -4.25 14.02 2.86
CA VAL A 145 -5.00 14.83 3.84
C VAL A 145 -4.52 14.53 5.25
N ALA A 146 -4.16 15.58 6.00
CA ALA A 146 -3.88 15.46 7.42
C ALA A 146 -5.17 15.12 8.20
N GLY A 147 -5.12 14.06 8.99
CA GLY A 147 -6.16 13.66 9.93
C GLY A 147 -6.00 14.31 11.30
N ASP A 148 -7.01 14.13 12.15
CA ASP A 148 -6.96 14.54 13.56
C ASP A 148 -6.28 13.46 14.41
N ALA A 149 -5.59 13.85 15.49
CA ALA A 149 -4.99 12.91 16.43
C ALA A 149 -6.02 11.98 17.09
N SER A 150 -7.29 12.39 17.18
CA SER A 150 -8.39 11.53 17.66
C SER A 150 -8.60 10.29 16.79
N PHE A 151 -8.06 10.26 15.57
CA PHE A 151 -8.00 9.04 14.75
C PHE A 151 -7.37 7.87 15.51
N PHE A 152 -6.41 8.12 16.39
CA PHE A 152 -5.75 7.07 17.14
C PHE A 152 -6.61 6.50 18.27
N ASP A 153 -7.66 7.20 18.71
CA ASP A 153 -8.53 6.79 19.83
C ASP A 153 -9.23 5.43 19.59
N GLN A 154 -9.24 4.95 18.34
CA GLN A 154 -9.77 3.63 17.97
C GLN A 154 -8.80 2.46 18.23
N PHE A 155 -7.52 2.73 18.51
CA PHE A 155 -6.51 1.72 18.79
C PHE A 155 -6.23 1.62 20.28
N ASP A 156 -5.87 0.42 20.76
CA ASP A 156 -5.55 0.20 22.17
C ASP A 156 -4.20 0.86 22.56
N ASP A 157 -3.28 1.01 21.61
CA ASP A 157 -1.90 1.49 21.81
C ASP A 157 -1.73 2.99 21.50
N THR A 158 -2.69 3.83 21.88
CA THR A 158 -2.69 5.28 21.59
C THR A 158 -1.41 6.01 22.02
N GLU A 159 -0.76 5.56 23.10
CA GLU A 159 0.49 6.15 23.61
C GLU A 159 1.65 6.03 22.61
N GLU A 160 1.65 5.04 21.71
CA GLU A 160 2.69 4.87 20.68
C GLU A 160 2.63 5.96 19.59
N TYR A 161 1.49 6.62 19.44
CA TYR A 161 1.23 7.63 18.43
C TYR A 161 1.29 9.07 19.00
N GLU A 162 1.74 9.25 20.25
CA GLU A 162 1.87 10.58 20.84
C GLU A 162 2.81 11.47 20.01
N GLY A 163 2.30 12.64 19.58
CA GLY A 163 3.06 13.56 18.75
C GLY A 163 3.14 13.18 17.27
N MET A 164 2.39 12.17 16.83
CA MET A 164 2.20 11.85 15.42
C MET A 164 0.94 12.51 14.88
N THR A 165 0.96 12.85 13.60
CA THR A 165 -0.22 13.24 12.82
C THR A 165 -0.46 12.17 11.76
N PRO A 166 -1.65 11.56 11.69
CA PRO A 166 -1.98 10.66 10.60
C PRO A 166 -2.23 11.46 9.32
N TYR A 167 -1.77 10.95 8.20
CA TYR A 167 -2.05 11.46 6.87
C TYR A 167 -2.67 10.35 6.04
N PHE A 168 -3.76 10.67 5.37
CA PHE A 168 -4.51 9.73 4.53
C PHE A 168 -4.16 9.97 3.08
N ILE A 169 -3.59 8.96 2.41
CA ILE A 169 -3.18 9.00 1.01
C ILE A 169 -4.30 8.37 0.19
N MET A 170 -5.11 9.20 -0.45
CA MET A 170 -6.26 8.76 -1.25
C MET A 170 -5.81 8.35 -2.63
N SER A 171 -6.24 7.16 -3.08
CA SER A 171 -5.89 6.65 -4.40
C SER A 171 -7.09 6.05 -5.12
N GLU A 172 -7.11 6.21 -6.44
CA GLU A 172 -8.08 5.60 -7.34
C GLU A 172 -7.36 4.62 -8.26
N HIS A 173 -8.02 3.51 -8.55
CA HIS A 173 -7.47 2.44 -9.38
C HIS A 173 -8.46 1.95 -10.43
N THR A 174 -7.95 1.61 -11.61
CA THR A 174 -8.69 0.89 -12.65
C THR A 174 -7.85 -0.27 -13.18
N VAL A 175 -8.40 -1.49 -13.14
CA VAL A 175 -7.75 -2.68 -13.67
C VAL A 175 -7.77 -2.65 -15.20
N LEU A 176 -6.61 -2.48 -15.82
CA LEU A 176 -6.46 -2.47 -17.28
C LEU A 176 -6.38 -3.88 -17.88
N TYR A 177 -5.83 -4.80 -17.08
CA TYR A 177 -5.66 -6.21 -17.40
C TYR A 177 -5.61 -7.02 -16.12
N ALA A 178 -6.24 -8.20 -16.12
CA ALA A 178 -6.20 -9.15 -15.02
C ALA A 178 -6.01 -10.58 -15.54
N GLU A 179 -5.23 -11.35 -14.79
CA GLU A 179 -5.02 -12.78 -14.95
C GLU A 179 -5.01 -13.44 -13.57
N GLY A 180 -5.45 -14.70 -13.51
CA GLY A 180 -5.42 -15.49 -12.27
C GLY A 180 -6.80 -15.65 -11.65
N ASP A 181 -6.84 -15.63 -10.32
CA ASP A 181 -8.05 -15.74 -9.51
C ASP A 181 -8.81 -14.40 -9.48
N GLU A 182 -10.03 -14.40 -10.01
CA GLU A 182 -10.90 -13.21 -9.97
C GLU A 182 -11.32 -12.86 -8.53
N GLY A 183 -11.27 -13.81 -7.59
CA GLY A 183 -11.57 -13.60 -6.18
C GLY A 183 -10.35 -13.24 -5.32
N ALA A 184 -9.21 -12.95 -5.94
CA ALA A 184 -8.04 -12.40 -5.27
C ALA A 184 -8.38 -11.07 -4.60
N THR A 185 -7.82 -10.85 -3.42
CA THR A 185 -8.13 -9.69 -2.57
C THR A 185 -6.82 -9.08 -2.10
N ASN A 186 -6.72 -7.75 -2.03
CA ASN A 186 -5.45 -7.03 -1.77
C ASN A 186 -4.49 -7.07 -2.96
N VAL A 187 -5.00 -6.84 -4.17
CA VAL A 187 -4.20 -6.71 -5.41
C VAL A 187 -3.97 -5.22 -5.76
N GLU A 188 -4.52 -4.30 -4.98
CA GLU A 188 -4.37 -2.87 -5.13
C GLU A 188 -2.92 -2.44 -4.87
N PRO A 189 -2.34 -1.55 -5.70
CA PRO A 189 -1.06 -0.94 -5.39
C PRO A 189 -1.18 -0.09 -4.11
N GLY A 190 -0.35 -0.38 -3.12
CA GLY A 190 -0.21 0.44 -1.91
C GLY A 190 0.84 1.53 -2.07
N PHE A 191 0.70 2.60 -1.29
CA PHE A 191 1.58 3.77 -1.32
C PHE A 191 2.20 4.08 0.03
N GLU A 192 3.50 4.36 0.02
CA GLU A 192 4.24 4.85 1.18
C GLU A 192 4.22 6.38 1.19
N GLY A 193 3.95 7.00 2.34
CA GLY A 193 4.04 8.46 2.46
C GLY A 193 5.48 8.96 2.37
N ILE A 194 5.68 10.14 1.80
CA ILE A 194 6.95 10.85 1.76
C ILE A 194 6.84 12.14 2.57
N LEU A 195 7.76 12.34 3.51
CA LEU A 195 7.84 13.51 4.36
C LEU A 195 8.41 14.72 3.60
N ASP A 196 8.21 15.93 4.13
CA ASP A 196 8.65 17.20 3.54
C ASP A 196 10.17 17.32 3.35
N ASP A 197 10.96 16.52 4.07
CA ASP A 197 12.41 16.38 3.89
C ASP A 197 12.84 15.34 2.84
N GLY A 198 11.87 14.66 2.22
CA GLY A 198 12.04 13.63 1.21
C GLY A 198 12.27 12.22 1.76
N SER A 199 12.25 12.02 3.09
CA SER A 199 12.37 10.69 3.69
C SER A 199 11.03 9.95 3.72
N PRO A 200 11.01 8.60 3.76
CA PRO A 200 9.76 7.85 3.88
C PRO A 200 9.11 8.08 5.25
N ALA A 201 7.81 8.31 5.24
CA ALA A 201 6.97 8.34 6.44
C ALA A 201 6.77 6.93 7.00
N GLN A 202 6.43 6.83 8.29
CA GLN A 202 6.04 5.55 8.87
C GLN A 202 4.65 5.17 8.39
N GLY A 203 4.48 4.00 7.75
CA GLY A 203 3.17 3.46 7.41
C GLY A 203 2.44 2.87 8.62
N LEU A 204 1.12 3.06 8.67
CA LEU A 204 0.23 2.42 9.64
C LEU A 204 -0.75 1.51 8.88
N ILE A 205 -0.62 0.20 9.11
CA ILE A 205 -1.53 -0.78 8.52
C ILE A 205 -2.82 -0.81 9.34
N VAL A 206 -3.94 -0.43 8.73
CA VAL A 206 -5.24 -0.44 9.38
C VAL A 206 -6.09 -1.58 8.83
N ILE A 207 -6.22 -2.64 9.63
CA ILE A 207 -6.94 -3.88 9.24
C ILE A 207 -8.47 -3.72 9.41
N SER A 208 -8.93 -2.69 10.12
CA SER A 208 -10.35 -2.45 10.34
C SER A 208 -11.01 -1.77 9.14
N THR A 209 -12.11 -2.35 8.67
CA THR A 209 -13.04 -1.69 7.75
C THR A 209 -13.86 -0.64 8.49
N GLY A 210 -14.25 0.44 7.79
CA GLY A 210 -15.23 1.42 8.29
C GLY A 210 -14.66 2.70 8.91
N ILE A 211 -13.40 3.04 8.65
CA ILE A 211 -12.86 4.36 8.96
C ILE A 211 -13.36 5.33 7.89
N SER A 212 -14.21 6.27 8.29
CA SER A 212 -14.83 7.22 7.37
C SER A 212 -13.81 8.08 6.62
N GLU A 213 -12.71 8.41 7.27
CA GLU A 213 -11.63 9.25 6.79
C GLU A 213 -10.67 8.51 5.85
N CYS A 214 -10.72 7.17 5.84
CA CYS A 214 -9.83 6.30 5.08
C CYS A 214 -10.64 5.17 4.44
N PRO A 215 -11.40 5.48 3.37
CA PRO A 215 -12.19 4.48 2.66
C PRO A 215 -11.27 3.46 2.01
N ASN A 216 -11.54 2.18 2.26
CA ASN A 216 -10.85 1.05 1.64
C ASN A 216 -11.88 0.20 0.91
N ASP A 217 -12.27 0.69 -0.26
CA ASP A 217 -13.17 0.02 -1.21
C ASP A 217 -12.32 -0.84 -2.15
N TYR A 218 -11.85 -1.97 -1.64
CA TYR A 218 -11.11 -2.97 -2.43
C TYR A 218 -11.93 -3.46 -3.63
N PHE A 219 -11.26 -4.01 -4.64
CA PHE A 219 -11.90 -4.67 -5.77
C PHE A 219 -12.82 -5.79 -5.27
N GLU A 220 -14.11 -5.74 -5.61
CA GLU A 220 -15.04 -6.83 -5.32
C GLU A 220 -14.64 -8.11 -6.05
N ASP A 221 -14.26 -7.97 -7.32
CA ASP A 221 -13.67 -9.01 -8.16
C ASP A 221 -12.48 -8.38 -8.93
N PHE A 222 -11.33 -9.06 -8.95
CA PHE A 222 -10.15 -8.63 -9.69
C PHE A 222 -10.28 -8.98 -11.19
N VAL A 223 -11.04 -8.17 -11.91
CA VAL A 223 -11.32 -8.33 -13.34
C VAL A 223 -11.01 -7.05 -14.13
N THR A 224 -10.73 -7.18 -15.42
CA THR A 224 -10.50 -6.02 -16.30
C THR A 224 -11.69 -5.06 -16.31
N GLY A 225 -11.41 -3.78 -16.07
CA GLY A 225 -12.38 -2.70 -15.93
C GLY A 225 -12.94 -2.54 -14.52
N ALA A 226 -12.54 -3.37 -13.56
CA ALA A 226 -12.86 -3.14 -12.14
C ALA A 226 -12.18 -1.85 -11.66
N THR A 227 -12.84 -1.17 -10.75
CA THR A 227 -12.37 0.08 -10.14
C THR A 227 -12.39 -0.04 -8.63
N SER A 228 -11.44 0.59 -7.95
CA SER A 228 -11.38 0.68 -6.50
C SER A 228 -10.92 2.06 -6.05
N THR A 229 -11.21 2.37 -4.79
CA THR A 229 -10.69 3.54 -4.09
C THR A 229 -10.07 3.06 -2.78
N THR A 230 -8.81 3.38 -2.58
CA THR A 230 -8.04 2.93 -1.42
C THR A 230 -7.52 4.12 -0.64
N CYS A 231 -7.15 3.85 0.60
CA CYS A 231 -6.48 4.78 1.46
C CYS A 231 -5.36 4.09 2.24
N ASP A 232 -4.14 4.60 2.06
CA ASP A 232 -2.99 4.28 2.90
C ASP A 232 -2.83 5.33 4.00
N VAL A 233 -2.41 4.89 5.19
CA VAL A 233 -2.16 5.79 6.33
C VAL A 233 -0.66 5.94 6.54
N ALA A 234 -0.18 7.18 6.44
CA ALA A 234 1.18 7.56 6.77
C ALA A 234 1.21 8.39 8.06
N LEU A 235 2.27 8.27 8.85
CA LEU A 235 2.45 8.99 10.10
C LEU A 235 3.59 9.99 9.97
N ALA A 236 3.31 11.26 10.27
CA ALA A 236 4.31 12.31 10.35
C ALA A 236 4.55 12.72 11.81
N PRO A 237 5.82 12.81 12.26
CA PRO A 237 6.17 13.42 13.54
C PRO A 237 5.77 14.90 13.62
N GLU A 238 5.62 15.42 14.84
CA GLU A 238 5.33 16.84 15.08
C GLU A 238 6.31 17.76 14.32
N GLY A 239 5.75 18.64 13.49
CA GLY A 239 6.51 19.61 12.70
C GLY A 239 6.99 19.10 11.33
N GLN A 240 6.58 17.89 10.92
CA GLN A 240 6.72 17.38 9.57
C GLN A 240 5.33 17.20 8.91
N GLU A 241 5.33 17.16 7.59
CA GLU A 241 4.13 16.92 6.78
C GLU A 241 4.41 15.79 5.78
N VAL A 242 3.39 15.00 5.44
CA VAL A 242 3.47 14.08 4.30
C VAL A 242 3.11 14.86 3.04
N THR A 243 4.09 15.04 2.15
CA THR A 243 3.97 15.88 0.94
C THR A 243 3.95 15.08 -0.36
N GLY A 244 4.18 13.77 -0.29
CA GLY A 244 4.19 12.90 -1.46
C GLY A 244 3.80 11.46 -1.12
N ALA A 245 3.62 10.65 -2.15
CA ALA A 245 3.33 9.23 -2.06
C ALA A 245 4.21 8.44 -3.02
N ALA A 246 4.74 7.30 -2.57
CA ALA A 246 5.66 6.46 -3.32
C ALA A 246 5.10 5.06 -3.52
N TRP A 247 5.13 4.58 -4.76
CA TRP A 247 4.97 3.17 -5.06
C TRP A 247 6.34 2.52 -5.28
N THR A 248 6.63 1.48 -4.49
CA THR A 248 7.94 0.84 -4.37
C THR A 248 8.04 -0.51 -5.09
N GLY A 249 7.10 -0.79 -6.00
CA GLY A 249 7.06 -2.02 -6.80
C GLY A 249 6.39 -3.18 -6.06
N VAL A 250 6.37 -4.34 -6.73
CA VAL A 250 5.86 -5.61 -6.18
C VAL A 250 7.00 -6.60 -6.12
N ARG A 251 7.32 -7.01 -4.89
CA ARG A 251 8.50 -7.80 -4.55
C ARG A 251 8.61 -9.10 -5.36
N GLU A 252 7.48 -9.77 -5.59
CA GLU A 252 7.40 -11.07 -6.25
C GLU A 252 7.79 -11.00 -7.74
N ILE A 253 7.56 -9.85 -8.40
CA ILE A 253 7.86 -9.67 -9.84
C ILE A 253 9.05 -8.76 -10.12
N ASP A 254 9.40 -7.87 -9.19
CA ASP A 254 10.49 -6.92 -9.38
C ASP A 254 11.85 -7.42 -8.89
N GLY A 255 11.97 -8.70 -8.49
CA GLY A 255 13.26 -9.29 -8.12
C GLY A 255 13.59 -9.21 -6.62
N GLY A 256 12.59 -9.07 -5.77
CA GLY A 256 12.78 -9.11 -4.33
C GLY A 256 13.46 -7.87 -3.75
N TRP A 257 13.93 -7.97 -2.50
CA TRP A 257 14.50 -6.82 -1.77
C TRP A 257 15.81 -6.29 -2.35
N ASP A 258 16.61 -7.16 -2.98
CA ASP A 258 17.96 -6.80 -3.43
C ASP A 258 18.00 -6.36 -4.90
N GLU A 259 17.00 -6.71 -5.70
CA GLU A 259 16.99 -6.47 -7.15
C GLU A 259 15.82 -5.57 -7.61
N ASN A 260 14.88 -5.23 -6.72
CA ASN A 260 13.74 -4.36 -7.05
C ASN A 260 14.19 -2.91 -7.30
N PRO A 261 14.12 -2.44 -8.57
CA PRO A 261 14.59 -1.10 -8.93
C PRO A 261 13.69 0.02 -8.37
N TYR A 262 12.44 -0.29 -8.02
CA TYR A 262 11.51 0.67 -7.45
C TYR A 262 11.78 0.97 -5.97
N LEU A 263 12.56 0.14 -5.26
CA LEU A 263 13.02 0.46 -3.91
C LEU A 263 14.03 1.61 -3.89
N GLU A 264 14.90 1.69 -4.91
CA GLU A 264 15.89 2.77 -5.03
C GLU A 264 15.32 4.01 -5.74
N ALA A 265 14.37 3.80 -6.65
CA ALA A 265 13.76 4.84 -7.46
C ALA A 265 12.25 4.56 -7.59
N PRO A 266 11.44 4.89 -6.57
CA PRO A 266 9.99 4.65 -6.62
C PRO A 266 9.33 5.50 -7.70
N VAL A 267 8.09 5.15 -8.03
CA VAL A 267 7.18 6.07 -8.73
C VAL A 267 6.58 7.01 -7.68
N ILE A 268 6.70 8.32 -7.88
CA ILE A 268 6.36 9.33 -6.88
C ILE A 268 5.22 10.21 -7.38
N TRP A 269 4.20 10.40 -6.53
CA TRP A 269 3.17 11.43 -6.68
C TRP A 269 3.46 12.63 -5.76
N GLN A 270 3.56 13.84 -6.32
CA GLN A 270 3.85 15.10 -5.59
C GLN A 270 3.46 16.37 -6.36
#